data_AF-A0A8T4YDY2-F1
#
_entry.id   AF-A0A8T4YDY2-F1
#
_cell.length_a   1.000
_cell.length_b   1.000
_cell.length_c   1.000
_cell.angle_alpha   90.00
_cell.angle_beta   90.00
_cell.angle_gamma   90.00
#
_symmetry.space_group_name_H-M   'P 1'
#
loop_
_entity.id
_entity.type
_entity.pdbx_description
1 polymer ?
#
loop_
_entity_poly.entity_id
_entity_poly.type
_entity_poly.pdbx_seq_one_letter_code
_entity_poly.pdbx_strand_id
1 'polypeptide(L)'
;MKIDALVVIAGGDCNNAIVNGEKLELVGIRTLYLMYPFDGSKRLMRMQIEKLLNFLSGIKDRSVFKKISKLKKQAMRLDELRVRGRAAAKDVFQIEISSSDLMGDLKRYEEALNSVVEQKLNYKYRIALLGTPPIYPDFHDYLQSIGLHVVYDEMPYEFIRLEGKNLEEIAANYRNYTFARNIKFRLKFIENEIRRREVQGIIHFQQFACHHKLEDPILRQYFNKELGIPYITIEADLPGKTPEQVKLRLDAFAERLGGRL
;
A
#
# COMPACT_ATOMS: atom_id res chain seq x y z
N MET A 1 -12.97 -23.78 0.83
CA MET A 1 -13.26 -22.79 1.89
C MET A 1 -14.70 -22.34 1.72
N LYS A 2 -15.54 -22.39 2.75
CA LYS A 2 -16.90 -21.83 2.71
C LYS A 2 -16.80 -20.37 3.16
N ILE A 3 -17.31 -19.45 2.34
CA ILE A 3 -17.31 -18.00 2.64
C ILE A 3 -18.72 -17.67 3.16
N ASP A 4 -18.83 -17.23 4.41
CA ASP A 4 -20.13 -16.93 5.03
C ASP A 4 -20.58 -15.48 4.76
N ALA A 5 -19.64 -14.57 4.52
CA ALA A 5 -19.90 -13.17 4.22
C ALA A 5 -18.74 -12.54 3.43
N LEU A 6 -19.05 -11.51 2.66
CA LEU A 6 -18.10 -10.72 1.88
C LEU A 6 -18.19 -9.24 2.26
N VAL A 7 -17.04 -8.59 2.41
CA VAL A 7 -16.94 -7.13 2.51
C VAL A 7 -16.20 -6.61 1.28
N VAL A 8 -16.91 -5.86 0.45
CA VAL A 8 -16.37 -5.21 -0.75
C VAL A 8 -15.91 -3.82 -0.38
N ILE A 9 -14.62 -3.53 -0.59
CA ILE A 9 -14.05 -2.20 -0.40
C ILE A 9 -14.09 -1.46 -1.74
N ALA A 10 -14.72 -0.29 -1.79
CA ALA A 10 -14.69 0.60 -2.94
C ALA A 10 -14.85 2.08 -2.53
N GLY A 11 -15.37 2.93 -3.41
CA GLY A 11 -15.46 4.38 -3.18
C GLY A 11 -14.15 5.12 -3.46
N GLY A 12 -13.45 4.71 -4.52
CA GLY A 12 -12.15 5.24 -4.93
C GLY A 12 -10.99 4.27 -4.82
N ASP A 13 -11.15 3.15 -4.09
CA ASP A 13 -10.13 2.10 -3.97
C ASP A 13 -10.14 1.10 -5.14
N CYS A 14 -11.28 0.45 -5.40
CA CYS A 14 -11.43 -0.42 -6.56
C CYS A 14 -12.88 -0.42 -7.08
N ASN A 15 -13.12 0.25 -8.21
CA ASN A 15 -14.47 0.26 -8.82
C ASN A 15 -14.88 -1.12 -9.36
N ASN A 16 -13.94 -1.94 -9.81
CA ASN A 16 -14.22 -3.30 -10.31
C ASN A 16 -14.72 -4.22 -9.17
N ALA A 17 -14.37 -3.92 -7.92
CA ALA A 17 -14.78 -4.73 -6.77
C ALA A 17 -16.30 -4.72 -6.57
N ILE A 18 -16.99 -3.66 -7.02
CA ILE A 18 -18.46 -3.55 -6.94
C ILE A 18 -19.10 -4.67 -7.75
N VAL A 19 -18.77 -4.77 -9.04
CA VAL A 19 -19.30 -5.81 -9.95
C VAL A 19 -18.92 -7.23 -9.48
N ASN A 20 -17.73 -7.40 -8.92
CA ASN A 20 -17.32 -8.69 -8.35
C ASN A 20 -18.15 -9.06 -7.11
N GLY A 21 -18.50 -8.08 -6.27
CA GLY A 21 -19.43 -8.24 -5.16
C GLY A 21 -20.81 -8.70 -5.62
N GLU A 22 -21.39 -8.02 -6.61
CA GLU A 22 -22.72 -8.32 -7.15
C GLU A 22 -22.81 -9.77 -7.67
N LYS A 23 -21.76 -10.25 -8.34
CA LYS A 23 -21.67 -11.66 -8.79
C LYS A 23 -21.75 -12.64 -7.63
N LEU A 24 -21.12 -12.33 -6.50
CA LEU A 24 -21.13 -13.19 -5.31
C LEU A 24 -22.46 -13.11 -4.56
N GLU A 25 -23.13 -11.95 -4.59
CA GLU A 25 -24.51 -11.83 -4.09
C GLU A 25 -25.49 -12.70 -4.87
N LEU A 26 -25.35 -12.79 -6.20
CA LEU A 26 -26.22 -13.64 -7.04
C LEU A 26 -26.13 -15.13 -6.70
N VAL A 27 -25.01 -15.58 -6.14
CA VAL A 27 -24.83 -16.97 -5.67
C VAL A 27 -25.12 -17.13 -4.17
N GLY A 28 -25.75 -16.12 -3.55
CA GLY A 28 -26.26 -16.17 -2.18
C GLY A 28 -25.28 -15.75 -1.09
N ILE A 29 -24.11 -15.19 -1.45
CA ILE A 29 -23.15 -14.71 -0.43
C ILE A 29 -23.62 -13.37 0.11
N ARG A 30 -23.82 -13.31 1.43
CA ARG A 30 -24.15 -12.08 2.15
C ARG A 30 -23.02 -11.06 1.98
N THR A 31 -23.31 -9.90 1.42
CA THR A 31 -22.28 -8.91 1.05
C THR A 31 -22.56 -7.54 1.66
N LEU A 32 -21.49 -6.83 2.02
CA LEU A 32 -21.51 -5.42 2.41
C LEU A 32 -20.55 -4.63 1.52
N TYR A 33 -21.01 -3.49 1.03
CA TYR A 33 -20.17 -2.52 0.32
C TYR A 33 -19.74 -1.40 1.27
N LEU A 34 -18.44 -1.35 1.60
CA LEU A 34 -17.82 -0.28 2.36
C LEU A 34 -17.22 0.73 1.39
N MET A 35 -17.82 1.92 1.33
CA MET A 35 -17.41 2.99 0.41
C MET A 35 -16.58 4.03 1.16
N TYR A 36 -15.33 4.22 0.76
CA TYR A 36 -14.55 5.34 1.25
C TYR A 36 -15.16 6.69 0.79
N PRO A 37 -15.15 7.73 1.64
CA PRO A 37 -15.66 9.03 1.24
C PRO A 37 -14.60 9.76 0.40
N PHE A 38 -14.88 9.93 -0.90
CA PHE A 38 -13.97 10.62 -1.83
C PHE A 38 -13.63 12.06 -1.38
N ASP A 39 -14.59 12.76 -0.78
CA ASP A 39 -14.45 14.11 -0.19
C ASP A 39 -13.73 14.09 1.18
N GLY A 40 -13.48 12.90 1.72
CA GLY A 40 -12.78 12.69 2.97
C GLY A 40 -13.65 13.06 4.15
N SER A 41 -14.97 12.98 4.07
CA SER A 41 -15.85 13.29 5.19
C SER A 41 -15.68 12.29 6.35
N LYS A 42 -15.27 12.79 7.52
CA LYS A 42 -15.18 11.99 8.76
C LYS A 42 -16.53 11.38 9.13
N ARG A 43 -17.62 12.15 8.96
CA ARG A 43 -18.98 11.70 9.28
C ARG A 43 -19.36 10.51 8.40
N LEU A 44 -19.13 10.60 7.09
CA LEU A 44 -19.43 9.50 6.17
C LEU A 44 -18.54 8.28 6.44
N MET A 45 -17.24 8.47 6.72
CA MET A 45 -16.36 7.37 7.10
C MET A 45 -16.86 6.65 8.35
N ARG A 46 -17.27 7.40 9.37
CA ARG A 46 -17.85 6.85 10.60
C ARG A 46 -19.11 6.03 10.30
N MET A 47 -20.03 6.56 9.49
CA MET A 47 -21.25 5.84 9.10
C MET A 47 -20.93 4.51 8.39
N GLN A 48 -19.90 4.48 7.54
CA GLN A 48 -19.49 3.26 6.83
C GLN A 48 -18.91 2.21 7.81
N ILE A 49 -18.13 2.64 8.80
CA ILE A 49 -17.64 1.77 9.86
C ILE A 49 -18.80 1.24 10.72
N GLU A 50 -19.77 2.09 11.08
CA GLU A 50 -20.95 1.65 11.84
C GLU A 50 -21.78 0.62 11.07
N LYS A 51 -21.96 0.78 9.74
CA LYS A 51 -22.57 -0.23 8.88
C LYS A 51 -21.80 -1.55 8.90
N LEU A 52 -20.47 -1.50 8.82
CA LEU A 52 -19.61 -2.68 8.92
C LEU A 52 -19.78 -3.40 10.25
N LEU A 53 -19.81 -2.66 11.37
CA LEU A 53 -20.03 -3.25 12.68
C LEU A 53 -21.39 -3.94 12.76
N ASN A 54 -22.46 -3.30 12.28
CA ASN A 54 -23.79 -3.91 12.28
C ASN A 54 -23.83 -5.17 11.40
N PHE A 55 -23.16 -5.14 10.25
CA PHE A 55 -23.03 -6.29 9.36
C PHE A 55 -22.34 -7.47 10.05
N LEU A 56 -21.27 -7.21 10.80
CA LEU A 56 -20.47 -8.19 11.55
C LEU A 56 -21.01 -8.52 12.96
N SER A 57 -22.22 -8.07 13.30
CA SER A 57 -22.84 -8.30 14.63
C SER A 57 -22.09 -7.64 15.80
N GLY A 58 -21.40 -6.53 15.54
CA GLY A 58 -20.79 -5.66 16.55
C GLY A 58 -19.33 -6.02 16.92
N ILE A 59 -18.85 -5.40 18.01
CA ILE A 59 -17.47 -5.58 18.50
C ILE A 59 -17.51 -6.42 19.77
N LYS A 60 -16.86 -7.58 19.75
CA LYS A 60 -16.74 -8.46 20.92
C LYS A 60 -15.70 -7.98 21.93
N ASP A 61 -14.54 -7.51 21.46
CA ASP A 61 -13.44 -7.04 22.30
C ASP A 61 -12.93 -5.68 21.79
N ARG A 62 -13.20 -4.61 22.53
CA ARG A 62 -12.70 -3.26 22.21
C ARG A 62 -11.22 -3.06 22.49
N SER A 63 -10.59 -3.93 23.30
CA SER A 63 -9.15 -3.86 23.55
C SER A 63 -8.34 -4.11 22.28
N VAL A 64 -8.93 -4.77 21.28
CA VAL A 64 -8.31 -5.08 19.99
C VAL A 64 -7.81 -3.82 19.27
N PHE A 65 -8.51 -2.69 19.38
CA PHE A 65 -8.08 -1.44 18.75
C PHE A 65 -6.72 -0.97 19.26
N LYS A 66 -6.52 -1.02 20.59
CA LYS A 66 -5.26 -0.64 21.22
C LYS A 66 -4.15 -1.64 20.87
N LYS A 67 -4.46 -2.93 20.82
CA LYS A 67 -3.51 -3.99 20.41
C LYS A 67 -3.05 -3.77 18.96
N ILE A 68 -3.97 -3.58 18.03
CA ILE A 68 -3.66 -3.33 16.61
C ILE A 68 -2.86 -2.03 16.45
N SER A 69 -3.24 -0.94 17.13
CA SER A 69 -2.46 0.30 17.11
C SER A 69 -1.03 0.11 17.61
N LYS A 70 -0.81 -0.69 18.66
CA LYS A 70 0.55 -1.03 19.12
C LYS A 70 1.35 -1.77 18.04
N LEU A 71 0.75 -2.77 17.40
CA LEU A 71 1.38 -3.57 16.34
C LEU A 71 1.71 -2.70 15.11
N LYS A 72 0.80 -1.83 14.67
CA LYS A 72 1.05 -0.90 13.55
C LYS A 72 2.17 0.11 13.87
N LYS A 73 2.30 0.54 15.13
CA LYS A 73 3.45 1.36 15.56
C LYS A 73 4.77 0.61 15.54
N GLN A 74 4.77 -0.69 15.82
CA GLN A 74 5.97 -1.52 15.64
C GLN A 74 6.32 -1.64 14.15
N ALA A 75 5.32 -1.86 13.28
CA ALA A 75 5.51 -1.87 11.83
C ALA A 75 6.07 -0.53 11.31
N MET A 76 5.58 0.60 11.82
CA MET A 76 6.12 1.94 11.51
C MET A 76 7.60 2.10 11.89
N ARG A 77 8.04 1.48 12.99
CA ARG A 77 9.47 1.49 13.35
C ARG A 77 10.30 0.67 12.36
N LEU A 78 9.76 -0.44 11.85
CA LEU A 78 10.42 -1.23 10.80
C LEU A 78 10.49 -0.45 9.48
N ASP A 79 9.45 0.29 9.12
CA ASP A 79 9.49 1.25 8.00
C ASP A 79 10.63 2.27 8.21
N GLU A 80 10.74 2.90 9.38
CA GLU A 80 11.84 3.82 9.67
C GLU A 80 13.23 3.15 9.55
N LEU A 81 13.37 1.90 9.98
CA LEU A 81 14.62 1.13 9.79
C LEU A 81 14.90 0.88 8.31
N ARG A 82 13.89 0.50 7.51
CA ARG A 82 14.00 0.41 6.04
C ARG A 82 14.48 1.73 5.46
N VAL A 83 13.81 2.85 5.77
CA VAL A 83 14.19 4.18 5.27
C VAL A 83 15.63 4.55 5.59
N ARG A 84 16.15 4.17 6.77
CA ARG A 84 17.54 4.42 7.18
C ARG A 84 18.56 3.44 6.57
N GLY A 85 18.13 2.52 5.70
CA GLY A 85 18.99 1.50 5.13
C GLY A 85 19.44 0.44 6.14
N ARG A 86 18.61 0.18 7.16
CA ARG A 86 18.90 -0.73 8.27
C ARG A 86 18.00 -1.97 8.30
N ALA A 87 17.10 -2.15 7.34
CA ALA A 87 16.29 -3.35 7.18
C ALA A 87 15.98 -3.57 5.70
N ALA A 88 15.98 -4.82 5.25
CA ALA A 88 15.75 -5.16 3.84
C ALA A 88 14.33 -4.77 3.43
N ALA A 89 14.20 -4.13 2.26
CA ALA A 89 12.92 -3.62 1.78
C ALA A 89 11.88 -4.72 1.62
N LYS A 90 12.27 -5.93 1.19
CA LYS A 90 11.38 -7.07 1.03
C LYS A 90 10.75 -7.55 2.35
N ASP A 91 11.54 -7.59 3.42
CA ASP A 91 11.12 -8.13 4.71
C ASP A 91 10.12 -7.16 5.34
N VAL A 92 10.42 -5.86 5.25
CA VAL A 92 9.52 -4.80 5.71
C VAL A 92 8.27 -4.69 4.82
N PHE A 93 8.40 -4.82 3.49
CA PHE A 93 7.25 -4.87 2.58
C PHE A 93 6.25 -5.96 2.98
N GLN A 94 6.73 -7.16 3.30
CA GLN A 94 5.87 -8.27 3.71
C GLN A 94 5.10 -7.95 5.00
N ILE A 95 5.69 -7.22 5.95
CA ILE A 95 5.01 -6.75 7.16
C ILE A 95 3.98 -5.68 6.84
N GLU A 96 4.38 -4.67 6.06
CA GLU A 96 3.51 -3.54 5.72
C GLU A 96 2.29 -3.99 4.92
N ILE A 97 2.46 -4.86 3.92
CA ILE A 97 1.34 -5.38 3.14
C ILE A 97 0.39 -6.21 4.01
N SER A 98 0.94 -7.04 4.90
CA SER A 98 0.16 -7.83 5.87
C SER A 98 -0.45 -6.98 6.98
N SER A 99 -0.21 -5.66 7.06
CA SER A 99 -0.93 -4.79 8.00
C SER A 99 -2.39 -4.55 7.60
N SER A 100 -2.77 -4.97 6.39
CA SER A 100 -4.15 -4.93 5.90
C SER A 100 -5.05 -5.99 6.56
N ASP A 101 -4.51 -7.19 6.81
CA ASP A 101 -5.23 -8.35 7.34
C ASP A 101 -4.62 -8.93 8.63
N LEU A 102 -3.47 -8.41 9.05
CA LEU A 102 -2.69 -8.85 10.21
C LEU A 102 -2.38 -10.35 10.14
N MET A 103 -2.14 -10.87 8.92
CA MET A 103 -1.93 -12.30 8.65
C MET A 103 -3.06 -13.21 9.15
N GLY A 104 -4.25 -12.66 9.37
CA GLY A 104 -5.40 -13.35 9.97
C GLY A 104 -5.27 -13.65 11.47
N ASP A 105 -4.12 -13.37 12.11
CA ASP A 105 -3.87 -13.66 13.52
C ASP A 105 -2.86 -12.66 14.13
N LEU A 106 -3.25 -12.02 15.23
CA LEU A 106 -2.44 -10.97 15.88
C LEU A 106 -1.12 -11.48 16.44
N LYS A 107 -1.06 -12.71 16.95
CA LYS A 107 0.18 -13.29 17.48
C LYS A 107 1.13 -13.62 16.34
N ARG A 108 0.62 -14.23 15.27
CA ARG A 108 1.39 -14.50 14.05
C ARG A 108 1.98 -13.21 13.46
N TYR A 109 1.19 -12.14 13.43
CA TYR A 109 1.68 -10.84 12.97
C TYR A 109 2.74 -10.25 13.92
N GLU A 110 2.56 -10.36 15.24
CA GLU A 110 3.56 -9.94 16.23
C GLU A 110 4.87 -10.73 16.11
N GLU A 111 4.80 -12.05 15.88
CA GLU A 111 5.97 -12.89 15.62
C GLU A 111 6.68 -12.47 14.33
N ALA A 112 5.93 -12.21 13.26
CA ALA A 112 6.48 -11.72 11.99
C ALA A 112 7.20 -10.37 12.16
N LEU A 113 6.60 -9.43 12.92
CA LEU A 113 7.24 -8.15 13.25
C LEU A 113 8.61 -8.33 13.92
N ASN A 114 8.71 -9.30 14.84
CA ASN A 114 9.95 -9.58 15.56
C ASN A 114 10.98 -10.38 14.74
N SER A 115 10.59 -10.91 13.58
CA SER A 115 11.47 -11.68 12.70
C SER A 115 12.34 -10.82 11.77
N VAL A 116 12.00 -9.54 11.60
CA VAL A 116 12.76 -8.64 10.73
C VAL A 116 14.13 -8.33 11.32
N VAL A 117 15.18 -8.60 10.55
CA VAL A 117 16.57 -8.41 10.96
C VAL A 117 17.02 -6.99 10.67
N GLU A 118 17.50 -6.31 11.71
CA GLU A 118 18.17 -5.02 11.58
C GLU A 118 19.62 -5.23 11.11
N GLN A 119 19.93 -4.75 9.91
CA GLN A 119 21.24 -4.88 9.28
C GLN A 119 21.52 -3.69 8.37
N LYS A 120 22.76 -3.20 8.35
CA LYS A 120 23.16 -2.13 7.43
C LYS A 120 23.15 -2.67 6.00
N LEU A 121 22.41 -2.01 5.12
CA LEU A 121 22.34 -2.37 3.71
C LEU A 121 23.31 -1.54 2.87
N ASN A 122 23.76 -2.15 1.78
CA ASN A 122 24.43 -1.44 0.70
C ASN A 122 23.45 -1.24 -0.45
N TYR A 123 23.32 0.00 -0.92
CA TYR A 123 22.46 0.37 -2.05
C TYR A 123 23.00 1.63 -2.73
N LYS A 124 22.55 1.87 -3.97
CA LYS A 124 22.96 3.02 -4.79
C LYS A 124 21.91 4.12 -4.79
N TYR A 125 20.64 3.77 -4.95
CA TYR A 125 19.54 4.73 -5.10
C TYR A 125 18.35 4.42 -4.21
N ARG A 126 17.69 5.48 -3.73
CA ARG A 126 16.47 5.44 -2.92
C ARG A 126 15.25 5.53 -3.82
N ILE A 127 14.36 4.55 -3.77
CA ILE A 127 13.24 4.42 -4.69
C ILE A 127 11.89 4.50 -3.97
N ALA A 128 10.93 5.14 -4.62
CA ALA A 128 9.51 5.02 -4.29
C ALA A 128 8.81 4.06 -5.26
N LEU A 129 8.04 3.12 -4.70
CA LEU A 129 7.06 2.32 -5.40
C LEU A 129 5.68 2.95 -5.21
N LEU A 130 5.11 3.47 -6.29
CA LEU A 130 3.76 4.04 -6.32
C LEU A 130 2.79 3.07 -6.98
N GLY A 131 1.50 3.22 -6.68
CA GLY A 131 0.43 2.42 -7.28
C GLY A 131 0.17 1.11 -6.54
N THR A 132 -0.20 0.06 -7.27
CA THR A 132 -0.54 -1.24 -6.68
C THR A 132 0.72 -1.96 -6.19
N PRO A 133 0.66 -2.70 -5.07
CA PRO A 133 1.76 -3.54 -4.61
C PRO A 133 2.25 -4.48 -5.72
N PRO A 134 3.56 -4.66 -5.88
CA PRO A 134 4.09 -5.58 -6.88
C PRO A 134 3.55 -7.00 -6.69
N ILE A 135 2.96 -7.56 -7.75
CA ILE A 135 2.43 -8.93 -7.73
C ILE A 135 3.52 -9.99 -7.95
N TYR A 136 4.73 -9.56 -8.29
CA TYR A 136 5.88 -10.44 -8.47
C TYR A 136 6.59 -10.64 -7.12
N PRO A 137 6.62 -11.86 -6.54
CA PRO A 137 7.17 -12.07 -5.20
C PRO A 137 8.66 -11.73 -5.06
N ASP A 138 9.41 -11.77 -6.16
CA ASP A 138 10.84 -11.46 -6.20
C ASP A 138 11.15 -10.00 -6.57
N PHE A 139 10.14 -9.12 -6.69
CA PHE A 139 10.34 -7.76 -7.18
C PHE A 139 11.26 -6.91 -6.30
N HIS A 140 11.00 -6.84 -4.99
CA HIS A 140 11.84 -6.10 -4.05
C HIS A 140 13.25 -6.70 -3.93
N ASP A 141 13.36 -8.04 -4.00
CA ASP A 141 14.65 -8.74 -4.05
C ASP A 141 15.45 -8.34 -5.29
N TYR A 142 14.79 -8.32 -6.46
CA TYR A 142 15.42 -7.92 -7.71
C TYR A 142 15.90 -6.47 -7.68
N LEU A 143 15.05 -5.54 -7.25
CA LEU A 143 15.42 -4.12 -7.10
C LEU A 143 16.65 -3.96 -6.20
N GLN A 144 16.65 -4.62 -5.04
CA GLN A 144 17.78 -4.57 -4.11
C GLN A 144 19.06 -5.12 -4.75
N SER A 145 18.97 -6.20 -5.56
CA SER A 145 20.12 -6.81 -6.24
C SER A 145 20.81 -5.88 -7.24
N ILE A 146 20.07 -4.95 -7.86
CA ILE A 146 20.60 -3.95 -8.80
C ILE A 146 20.92 -2.61 -8.12
N GLY A 147 20.89 -2.57 -6.78
CA GLY A 147 21.24 -1.40 -5.98
C GLY A 147 20.12 -0.38 -5.80
N LEU A 148 18.88 -0.74 -6.13
CA LEU A 148 17.69 0.08 -5.89
C LEU A 148 17.05 -0.31 -4.56
N HIS A 149 17.15 0.58 -3.57
CA HIS A 149 16.55 0.37 -2.26
C HIS A 149 15.20 1.07 -2.17
N VAL A 150 14.13 0.31 -2.04
CA VAL A 150 12.77 0.85 -1.87
C VAL A 150 12.63 1.41 -0.47
N VAL A 151 12.49 2.72 -0.37
CA VAL A 151 12.32 3.44 0.90
C VAL A 151 10.90 3.90 1.13
N TYR A 152 10.05 3.79 0.10
CA TYR A 152 8.63 4.15 0.16
C TYR A 152 7.82 3.19 -0.70
N ASP A 153 6.98 2.37 -0.07
CA ASP A 153 5.96 1.56 -0.73
C ASP A 153 4.59 2.21 -0.45
N GLU A 154 3.98 2.83 -1.45
CA GLU A 154 2.82 3.70 -1.25
C GLU A 154 1.63 3.01 -0.57
N MET A 155 1.11 1.93 -1.17
CA MET A 155 -0.05 1.22 -0.63
C MET A 155 0.27 0.47 0.69
N PRO A 156 1.38 -0.29 0.82
CA PRO A 156 1.76 -0.89 2.10
C PRO A 156 1.94 0.14 3.23
N TYR A 157 2.49 1.32 2.94
CA TYR A 157 2.61 2.40 3.93
C TYR A 157 1.24 2.90 4.44
N GLU A 158 0.21 2.94 3.57
CA GLU A 158 -1.17 3.25 4.00
C GLU A 158 -1.64 2.26 5.09
N PHE A 159 -1.30 0.98 4.96
CA PHE A 159 -1.77 -0.06 5.87
C PHE A 159 -1.14 0.02 7.26
N ILE A 160 0.08 0.55 7.40
CA ILE A 160 0.69 0.78 8.71
C ILE A 160 0.36 2.15 9.31
N ARG A 161 0.20 3.19 8.48
CA ARG A 161 -0.02 4.56 8.98
C ARG A 161 -1.45 4.81 9.42
N LEU A 162 -2.43 4.11 8.84
CA LEU A 162 -3.84 4.25 9.19
C LEU A 162 -4.15 3.36 10.41
N GLU A 163 -4.30 3.99 11.57
CA GLU A 163 -4.60 3.30 12.83
C GLU A 163 -5.70 4.01 13.63
N GLY A 164 -6.08 3.46 14.78
CA GLY A 164 -6.95 4.14 15.74
C GLY A 164 -7.24 3.27 16.95
N LYS A 165 -7.37 3.89 18.13
CA LYS A 165 -7.61 3.20 19.40
C LYS A 165 -9.08 3.04 19.74
N ASN A 166 -9.96 3.65 18.95
CA ASN A 166 -11.40 3.63 19.06
C ASN A 166 -12.03 4.02 17.70
N LEU A 167 -13.35 3.93 17.60
CA LEU A 167 -14.08 4.20 16.35
C LEU A 167 -13.92 5.64 15.84
N GLU A 168 -13.85 6.62 16.74
CA GLU A 168 -13.67 8.02 16.37
C GLU A 168 -12.30 8.26 15.73
N GLU A 169 -11.25 7.70 16.30
CA GLU A 169 -9.89 7.77 15.75
C GLU A 169 -9.79 7.01 14.43
N ILE A 170 -10.36 5.81 14.33
CA ILE A 170 -10.37 5.05 13.07
C ILE A 170 -11.06 5.85 11.98
N ALA A 171 -12.26 6.38 12.22
CA ALA A 171 -12.96 7.19 11.24
C ALA A 171 -12.18 8.46 10.86
N ALA A 172 -11.51 9.10 11.84
CA ALA A 172 -10.69 10.28 11.61
C ALA A 172 -9.41 10.01 10.82
N ASN A 173 -8.83 8.81 10.93
CA ASN A 173 -7.62 8.43 10.21
C ASN A 173 -7.94 7.82 8.85
N TYR A 174 -8.87 6.85 8.76
CA TYR A 174 -9.19 6.14 7.52
C TYR A 174 -9.84 7.02 6.45
N ARG A 175 -10.45 8.17 6.82
CA ARG A 175 -10.86 9.21 5.85
C ARG A 175 -9.69 9.79 5.04
N ASN A 176 -8.45 9.57 5.48
CA ASN A 176 -7.23 10.05 4.85
C ASN A 176 -6.54 8.97 4.00
N TYR A 177 -7.18 7.82 3.76
CA TYR A 177 -6.66 6.78 2.86
C TYR A 177 -6.49 7.36 1.45
N THR A 178 -5.25 7.50 0.98
CA THR A 178 -4.96 8.37 -0.18
C THR A 178 -5.45 7.81 -1.51
N PHE A 179 -5.44 6.50 -1.68
CA PHE A 179 -5.94 5.82 -2.89
C PHE A 179 -7.41 6.12 -3.16
N ALA A 180 -8.22 6.24 -2.10
CA ALA A 180 -9.64 6.54 -2.23
C ALA A 180 -9.98 8.04 -2.25
N ARG A 181 -8.99 8.92 -2.40
CA ARG A 181 -9.16 10.38 -2.31
C ARG A 181 -8.93 11.03 -3.67
N ASN A 182 -9.33 12.30 -3.77
CA ASN A 182 -9.01 13.10 -4.95
C ASN A 182 -7.50 13.08 -5.23
N ILE A 183 -7.13 12.95 -6.50
CA ILE A 183 -5.73 12.84 -6.94
C ILE A 183 -4.84 13.96 -6.41
N LYS A 184 -5.33 15.20 -6.25
CA LYS A 184 -4.55 16.31 -5.66
C LYS A 184 -4.17 16.05 -4.19
N PHE A 185 -5.05 15.41 -3.42
CA PHE A 185 -4.77 15.03 -2.03
C PHE A 185 -3.67 13.96 -1.99
N ARG A 186 -3.78 12.95 -2.86
CA ARG A 186 -2.81 11.87 -3.01
C ARG A 186 -1.44 12.40 -3.47
N LEU A 187 -1.39 13.23 -4.50
CA LEU A 187 -0.15 13.87 -5.01
C LEU A 187 0.59 14.62 -3.90
N LYS A 188 -0.11 15.48 -3.14
CA LYS A 188 0.49 16.24 -2.03
C LYS A 188 1.04 15.31 -0.94
N PHE A 189 0.33 14.23 -0.63
CA PHE A 189 0.78 13.26 0.36
C PHE A 189 2.05 12.55 -0.11
N ILE A 190 2.05 12.02 -1.34
CA ILE A 190 3.21 11.35 -1.94
C ILE A 190 4.40 12.31 -2.04
N GLU A 191 4.22 13.56 -2.46
CA GLU A 191 5.31 14.53 -2.55
C GLU A 191 6.01 14.72 -1.20
N ASN A 192 5.24 14.84 -0.11
CA ASN A 192 5.81 14.96 1.23
C ASN A 192 6.62 13.72 1.62
N GLU A 193 6.11 12.51 1.33
CA GLU A 193 6.81 11.26 1.61
C GLU A 193 8.08 11.12 0.77
N ILE A 194 8.03 11.47 -0.52
CA ILE A 194 9.17 11.50 -1.45
C ILE A 194 10.27 12.42 -0.92
N ARG A 195 9.91 13.65 -0.54
CA ARG A 195 10.87 14.64 0.00
C ARG A 195 11.47 14.16 1.31
N ARG A 196 10.63 13.75 2.28
CA ARG A 196 11.07 13.29 3.61
C ARG A 196 11.99 12.08 3.53
N ARG A 197 11.75 11.19 2.57
CA ARG A 197 12.52 9.94 2.41
C ARG A 197 13.65 10.08 1.40
N GLU A 198 13.89 11.27 0.86
CA GLU A 198 14.98 11.56 -0.10
C GLU A 198 14.95 10.61 -1.31
N VAL A 199 13.76 10.40 -1.88
CA VAL A 199 13.58 9.53 -3.03
C VAL A 199 14.27 10.12 -4.27
N GLN A 200 15.02 9.27 -4.97
CA GLN A 200 15.81 9.63 -6.16
C GLN A 200 15.20 9.10 -7.45
N GLY A 201 14.27 8.15 -7.38
CA GLY A 201 13.58 7.60 -8.53
C GLY A 201 12.23 6.99 -8.13
N ILE A 202 11.29 7.03 -9.07
CA ILE A 202 9.94 6.51 -8.89
C ILE A 202 9.72 5.36 -9.87
N ILE A 203 9.21 4.25 -9.34
CA ILE A 203 8.63 3.18 -10.12
C ILE A 203 7.14 3.19 -9.83
N HIS A 204 6.32 3.49 -10.83
CA HIS A 204 4.88 3.33 -10.73
C HIS A 204 4.52 1.91 -11.18
N PHE A 205 4.10 1.08 -10.23
CA PHE A 205 3.70 -0.29 -10.48
C PHE A 205 2.17 -0.34 -10.63
N GLN A 206 1.71 -0.88 -11.75
CA GLN A 206 0.29 -1.01 -12.05
C GLN A 206 -0.06 -2.45 -12.43
N GLN A 207 -1.22 -2.91 -11.98
CA GLN A 207 -1.80 -4.17 -12.43
C GLN A 207 -2.75 -3.97 -13.61
N PHE A 208 -2.75 -4.92 -14.55
CA PHE A 208 -3.68 -5.00 -15.66
C PHE A 208 -5.12 -4.95 -15.14
N ALA A 209 -5.97 -4.22 -15.87
CA ALA A 209 -7.36 -3.92 -15.50
C ALA A 209 -7.58 -3.14 -14.18
N CYS A 210 -6.53 -2.62 -13.53
CA CYS A 210 -6.70 -1.70 -12.39
C CYS A 210 -7.03 -0.28 -12.87
N HIS A 211 -8.10 0.32 -12.36
CA HIS A 211 -8.52 1.66 -12.76
C HIS A 211 -7.49 2.76 -12.42
N HIS A 212 -6.64 2.54 -11.40
CA HIS A 212 -5.55 3.45 -11.04
C HIS A 212 -4.48 3.58 -12.14
N LYS A 213 -4.44 2.68 -13.13
CA LYS A 213 -3.63 2.87 -14.35
C LYS A 213 -3.96 4.18 -15.08
N LEU A 214 -5.20 4.66 -14.98
CA LEU A 214 -5.63 5.93 -15.57
C LEU A 214 -4.93 7.15 -14.94
N GLU A 215 -4.32 6.99 -13.77
CA GLU A 215 -3.60 8.06 -13.07
C GLU A 215 -2.15 8.19 -13.53
N ASP A 216 -1.57 7.20 -14.21
CA ASP A 216 -0.16 7.23 -14.64
C ASP A 216 0.21 8.52 -15.40
N PRO A 217 -0.57 9.03 -16.37
CA PRO A 217 -0.26 10.29 -17.04
C PRO A 217 -0.21 11.48 -16.07
N ILE A 218 -1.08 11.50 -15.06
CA ILE A 218 -1.13 12.56 -14.03
C ILE A 218 0.09 12.46 -13.11
N LEU A 219 0.39 11.26 -12.61
CA LEU A 219 1.55 11.02 -11.74
C LEU A 219 2.86 11.33 -12.47
N ARG A 220 2.99 10.89 -13.73
CA ARG A 220 4.15 11.17 -14.57
C ARG A 220 4.30 12.65 -14.87
N GLN A 221 3.22 13.34 -15.22
CA GLN A 221 3.26 14.80 -15.44
C GLN A 221 3.77 15.50 -14.18
N TYR A 222 3.18 15.20 -13.03
CA TYR A 222 3.53 15.85 -11.77
C TYR A 222 4.95 15.51 -11.29
N PHE A 223 5.26 14.22 -11.10
CA PHE A 223 6.54 13.83 -10.50
C PHE A 223 7.73 13.89 -11.46
N ASN A 224 7.53 13.55 -12.74
CA ASN A 224 8.63 13.55 -13.70
C ASN A 224 8.80 14.88 -14.44
N LYS A 225 7.72 15.49 -14.92
CA LYS A 225 7.83 16.72 -15.73
C LYS A 225 7.96 17.97 -14.87
N GLU A 226 7.14 18.09 -13.81
CA GLU A 226 7.15 19.27 -12.95
C GLU A 226 8.23 19.20 -11.88
N LEU A 227 8.38 18.04 -11.21
CA LEU A 227 9.38 17.87 -10.15
C LEU A 227 10.71 17.27 -10.61
N GLY A 228 10.83 16.85 -11.87
CA GLY A 228 12.09 16.36 -12.45
C GLY A 228 12.57 15.00 -11.91
N ILE A 229 11.74 14.26 -11.17
CA ILE A 229 12.14 12.99 -10.56
C ILE A 229 12.12 11.90 -11.64
N PRO A 230 13.21 11.12 -11.84
CA PRO A 230 13.22 9.98 -12.75
C PRO A 230 12.07 9.01 -12.46
N TYR A 231 11.35 8.61 -13.52
CA TYR A 231 10.10 7.87 -13.39
C TYR A 231 9.96 6.78 -14.46
N ILE A 232 9.65 5.56 -14.04
CA ILE A 232 9.30 4.44 -14.92
C ILE A 232 7.97 3.81 -14.51
N THR A 233 7.18 3.36 -15.48
CA THR A 233 5.94 2.61 -15.24
C THR A 233 6.17 1.13 -15.53
N ILE A 234 5.85 0.26 -14.59
CA ILE A 234 5.88 -1.20 -14.74
C ILE A 234 4.45 -1.71 -14.67
N GLU A 235 4.04 -2.45 -15.70
CA GLU A 235 2.73 -3.11 -15.73
C GLU A 235 2.91 -4.61 -15.53
N ALA A 236 2.04 -5.18 -14.70
CA ALA A 236 1.93 -6.61 -14.47
C ALA A 236 0.49 -7.08 -14.68
N ASP A 237 0.28 -8.35 -15.01
CA ASP A 237 -1.06 -8.93 -15.15
C ASP A 237 -1.28 -10.00 -14.08
N LEU A 238 -0.56 -11.11 -14.22
CA LEU A 238 -0.67 -12.28 -13.36
C LEU A 238 0.52 -12.38 -12.39
N PRO A 239 0.32 -13.03 -11.22
CA PRO A 239 1.41 -13.34 -10.30
C PRO A 239 2.43 -14.28 -10.96
N GLY A 240 3.69 -14.13 -10.59
CA GLY A 240 4.78 -14.93 -11.12
C GLY A 240 6.13 -14.32 -10.77
N LYS A 241 7.22 -14.94 -11.24
CA LYS A 241 8.55 -14.31 -11.15
C LYS A 241 8.57 -13.04 -12.00
N THR A 242 9.37 -12.06 -11.60
CA THR A 242 9.57 -10.82 -12.33
C THR A 242 10.05 -11.15 -13.75
N PRO A 243 9.29 -10.78 -14.81
CA PRO A 243 9.66 -11.10 -16.18
C PRO A 243 11.00 -10.50 -16.58
N GLU A 244 11.80 -11.20 -17.40
CA GLU A 244 13.11 -10.72 -17.85
C GLU A 244 13.02 -9.37 -18.59
N GLN A 245 11.95 -9.13 -19.34
CA GLN A 245 11.72 -7.81 -19.96
C GLN A 245 11.54 -6.69 -18.93
N VAL A 246 10.90 -6.97 -17.79
CA VAL A 246 10.74 -6.00 -16.70
C VAL A 246 12.09 -5.75 -16.03
N LYS A 247 12.87 -6.81 -15.80
CA LYS A 247 14.23 -6.73 -15.25
C LYS A 247 15.16 -5.84 -16.08
N LEU A 248 15.24 -6.07 -17.39
CA LEU A 248 16.03 -5.24 -18.31
C LEU A 248 15.64 -3.75 -18.29
N ARG A 249 14.35 -3.46 -18.16
CA ARG A 249 13.86 -2.07 -18.04
C ARG A 249 14.25 -1.43 -16.71
N LEU A 250 14.27 -2.21 -15.64
CA LEU A 250 14.72 -1.76 -14.32
C LEU A 250 16.24 -1.55 -14.27
N ASP A 251 17.01 -2.38 -14.97
CA ASP A 251 18.46 -2.22 -15.12
C ASP A 251 18.78 -0.90 -15.84
N ALA A 252 18.17 -0.67 -17.00
CA ALA A 252 18.32 0.57 -17.75
C ALA A 252 17.86 1.80 -16.93
N PHE A 253 16.83 1.63 -16.10
CA PHE A 253 16.40 2.68 -15.18
C PHE A 253 17.45 2.97 -14.10
N ALA A 254 18.02 1.93 -13.47
CA ALA A 254 19.09 2.07 -12.48
C ALA A 254 20.35 2.71 -13.06
N GLU A 255 20.74 2.35 -14.29
CA GLU A 255 21.85 2.97 -15.00
C GLU A 255 21.60 4.47 -15.25
N ARG A 256 20.38 4.82 -15.68
CA ARG A 256 20.00 6.22 -15.91
C ARG A 256 20.01 7.06 -14.62
N LEU A 257 19.76 6.47 -13.46
CA LEU A 257 19.89 7.19 -12.18
C LEU A 257 21.36 7.54 -11.86
N GLY A 258 22.31 6.75 -12.37
CA GLY A 258 23.75 6.97 -12.18
C GLY A 258 24.43 7.81 -13.26
N GLY A 259 23.86 7.82 -14.46
CA GLY A 259 24.24 8.77 -15.50
C GLY A 259 23.68 10.15 -15.18
N ARG A 260 24.52 11.08 -14.72
CA ARG A 260 24.26 12.50 -14.94
C ARG A 260 24.13 12.70 -16.46
N LEU A 261 22.95 13.11 -16.93
CA LEU A 261 22.84 13.86 -18.18
C LEU A 261 23.53 15.22 -17.99
#